data_AF-A0A067LWI4-F1
#
_entry.id   AF-A0A067LWI4-F1
#
_cell.length_a   1.000
_cell.length_b   1.000
_cell.length_c   1.000
_cell.angle_alpha   90.00
_cell.angle_beta   90.00
_cell.angle_gamma   90.00
#
_symmetry.space_group_name_H-M   'P 1'
#
loop_
_entity.id
_entity.type
_entity.pdbx_description
1 polymer ?
#
loop_
_entity_poly.entity_id
_entity_poly.type
_entity_poly.pdbx_seq_one_letter_code
_entity_poly.pdbx_strand_id
1 'polypeptide(L)'
;MPGVPHADGGEDHVEDIQQLLPSSYSPAERAKYKLNALAATERRFWEAQAHEVLGDLRIAIKRRAFGLKLKKGHKSGRGQKANTCMQTQLRALQADIVKYTEKYRAARKALRNLGMHESDKTFLQLKLTDLWGTHMADSWEDQSMLDVKLGEGKRHVSWIWLTERVSAAASADASWSKEADQVLWFRARARRDRSLEEVEILEAEIARCEKYFHFYAEAWRRQMQRLYKHLAEKCQMPLPEMETVSEEAIAKTLEANE
;
A
#
# COMPACT_ATOMS: atom_id res chain seq x y z
N MET A 1 -34.70 25.07 14.22
CA MET A 1 -34.83 25.57 15.60
C MET A 1 -33.42 25.66 16.17
N PRO A 2 -32.88 26.85 16.42
CA PRO A 2 -31.56 26.97 17.04
C PRO A 2 -31.66 26.57 18.51
N GLY A 3 -30.70 25.77 18.96
CA GLY A 3 -30.67 25.14 20.28
C GLY A 3 -30.56 26.16 21.42
N VAL A 4 -31.17 25.77 22.53
CA VAL A 4 -31.21 26.47 23.82
C VAL A 4 -29.80 26.87 24.29
N PRO A 5 -29.59 28.09 24.82
CA PRO A 5 -28.32 28.46 25.43
C PRO A 5 -28.09 27.62 26.69
N HIS A 6 -27.00 26.86 26.71
CA HIS A 6 -26.54 26.16 27.90
C HIS A 6 -25.97 27.22 28.86
N ALA A 7 -26.75 27.57 29.87
CA ALA A 7 -26.28 28.41 30.96
C ALA A 7 -25.46 27.54 31.92
N ASP A 8 -24.15 27.47 31.71
CA ASP A 8 -23.21 27.06 32.74
C ASP A 8 -22.09 28.10 32.81
N GLY A 9 -21.80 28.60 34.01
CA GLY A 9 -20.89 29.71 34.27
C GLY A 9 -19.41 29.32 34.19
N GLY A 10 -19.02 28.64 33.11
CA GLY A 10 -17.62 28.45 32.72
C GLY A 10 -17.14 29.67 31.93
N GLU A 11 -15.86 30.02 32.04
CA GLU A 11 -15.25 31.05 31.19
C GLU A 11 -15.46 30.64 29.72
N ASP A 12 -16.30 31.35 28.98
CA ASP A 12 -16.53 31.12 27.55
C ASP A 12 -15.18 31.20 26.83
N HIS A 13 -14.62 30.04 26.49
CA HIS A 13 -13.36 30.00 25.77
C HIS A 13 -13.63 30.42 24.31
N VAL A 14 -12.63 31.02 23.65
CA VAL A 14 -12.77 31.54 22.28
C VAL A 14 -13.18 30.42 21.31
N GLU A 15 -12.77 29.19 21.60
CA GLU A 15 -13.13 27.96 20.91
C GLU A 15 -14.62 27.55 21.00
N ASP A 16 -15.39 28.04 21.98
CA ASP A 16 -16.81 27.71 22.15
C ASP A 16 -17.74 28.65 21.37
N ILE A 17 -17.20 29.76 20.87
CA ILE A 17 -17.95 30.73 20.06
C ILE A 17 -18.22 30.11 18.68
N GLN A 18 -19.50 29.84 18.39
CA GLN A 18 -19.91 29.29 17.09
C GLN A 18 -19.53 30.25 15.95
N GLN A 19 -18.51 29.88 15.18
CA GLN A 19 -18.11 30.64 13.99
C GLN A 19 -19.15 30.51 12.88
N LEU A 20 -19.93 31.57 12.67
CA LEU A 20 -20.93 31.66 11.60
C LEU A 20 -20.26 31.99 10.26
N LEU A 21 -19.66 30.97 9.64
CA LEU A 21 -19.14 31.04 8.28
C LEU A 21 -20.25 30.78 7.25
N PRO A 22 -20.13 31.24 5.99
CA PRO A 22 -21.10 30.96 4.94
C PRO A 22 -21.42 29.46 4.75
N SER A 23 -20.47 28.57 5.01
CA SER A 23 -20.67 27.10 5.01
C SER A 23 -21.62 26.56 6.10
N SER A 24 -21.90 27.34 7.15
CA SER A 24 -22.88 27.00 8.19
C SER A 24 -24.33 27.29 7.76
N TYR A 25 -24.53 28.07 6.68
CA TYR A 25 -25.85 28.45 6.17
C TYR A 25 -26.29 27.59 4.99
N SER A 26 -27.61 27.37 4.88
CA SER A 26 -28.18 26.69 3.73
C SER A 26 -27.99 27.52 2.43
N PRO A 27 -28.02 26.89 1.24
CA PRO A 27 -27.94 27.63 -0.03
C PRO A 27 -28.99 28.75 -0.17
N ALA A 28 -30.20 28.52 0.36
CA ALA A 28 -31.31 29.49 0.33
C ALA A 28 -31.05 30.71 1.23
N GLU A 29 -30.51 30.48 2.43
CA GLU A 29 -30.14 31.56 3.36
C GLU A 29 -28.96 32.38 2.80
N ARG A 30 -27.97 31.73 2.19
CA ARG A 30 -26.86 32.44 1.54
C ARG A 30 -27.33 33.39 0.45
N ALA A 31 -28.31 32.99 -0.36
CA ALA A 31 -28.93 33.84 -1.37
C ALA A 31 -29.70 35.00 -0.73
N LYS A 32 -30.45 34.76 0.35
CA LYS A 32 -31.20 35.78 1.10
C LYS A 32 -30.28 36.85 1.68
N TYR A 33 -29.16 36.45 2.28
CA TYR A 33 -28.18 37.36 2.90
C TYR A 33 -27.13 37.89 1.93
N LYS A 34 -27.24 37.57 0.62
CA LYS A 34 -26.26 37.97 -0.43
C LYS A 34 -24.82 37.55 -0.13
N LEU A 35 -24.61 36.41 0.54
CA LEU A 35 -23.30 35.91 0.96
C LEU A 35 -22.55 35.13 -0.14
N ASN A 36 -23.04 35.14 -1.39
CA ASN A 36 -22.50 34.31 -2.47
C ASN A 36 -21.03 34.62 -2.80
N ALA A 37 -20.65 35.91 -2.79
CA ALA A 37 -19.26 36.31 -3.02
C ALA A 37 -18.32 35.81 -1.91
N LEU A 38 -18.77 35.91 -0.65
CA LEU A 38 -18.01 35.43 0.51
C LEU A 38 -17.93 33.89 0.53
N ALA A 39 -18.99 33.21 0.12
CA ALA A 39 -19.01 31.75 -0.04
C ALA A 39 -18.00 31.28 -1.10
N ALA A 40 -17.81 32.05 -2.18
CA ALA A 40 -16.79 31.73 -3.19
C ALA A 40 -15.37 31.88 -2.64
N THR A 41 -15.10 32.92 -1.83
CA THR A 41 -13.80 33.06 -1.17
C THR A 41 -13.57 31.97 -0.13
N GLU A 42 -14.58 31.65 0.68
CA GLU A 42 -14.51 30.61 1.69
C GLU A 42 -14.24 29.24 1.07
N ARG A 43 -14.89 28.94 -0.07
CA ARG A 43 -14.63 27.72 -0.83
C ARG A 43 -13.15 27.57 -1.18
N ARG A 44 -12.50 28.64 -1.68
CA ARG A 44 -11.06 28.62 -2.01
C ARG A 44 -10.19 28.36 -0.78
N PHE A 45 -10.55 28.94 0.36
CA PHE A 45 -9.86 28.66 1.62
C PHE A 45 -10.00 27.20 2.04
N TRP A 46 -11.20 26.63 1.95
CA TRP A 46 -11.41 25.22 2.28
C TRP A 46 -10.71 24.26 1.30
N GLU A 47 -10.65 24.59 0.01
CA GLU A 47 -9.89 23.83 -0.98
C GLU A 47 -8.39 23.83 -0.63
N ALA A 48 -7.82 25.01 -0.33
CA ALA A 48 -6.44 25.13 0.11
C ALA A 48 -6.18 24.35 1.41
N GLN A 49 -7.05 24.51 2.40
CA GLN A 49 -6.93 23.80 3.68
C GLN A 49 -7.07 22.29 3.51
N ALA A 50 -7.94 21.81 2.63
CA ALA A 50 -8.08 20.39 2.34
C ALA A 50 -6.78 19.81 1.73
N HIS A 51 -6.14 20.54 0.81
CA HIS A 51 -4.84 20.14 0.26
C HIS A 51 -3.72 20.11 1.32
N GLU A 52 -3.66 21.13 2.17
CA GLU A 52 -2.67 21.21 3.26
C GLU A 52 -2.85 20.06 4.25
N VAL A 53 -4.09 19.85 4.74
CA VAL A 53 -4.41 18.78 5.70
C VAL A 53 -4.15 17.39 5.09
N LEU A 54 -4.38 17.19 3.79
CA LEU A 54 -4.01 15.94 3.11
C LEU A 54 -2.48 15.75 3.08
N GLY A 55 -1.71 16.82 2.88
CA GLY A 55 -0.26 16.82 2.99
C GLY A 55 0.20 16.37 4.38
N ASP A 56 -0.31 17.01 5.42
CA ASP A 56 0.00 16.70 6.81
C ASP A 56 -0.41 15.28 7.20
N LEU A 57 -1.59 14.83 6.75
CA LEU A 57 -2.08 13.48 6.98
C LEU A 57 -1.12 12.43 6.39
N ARG A 58 -0.63 12.64 5.16
CA ARG A 58 0.36 11.74 4.54
C ARG A 58 1.66 11.70 5.36
N ILE A 59 2.13 12.84 5.86
CA ILE A 59 3.33 12.92 6.70
C ILE A 59 3.11 12.16 8.01
N ALA A 60 1.96 12.35 8.67
CA ALA A 60 1.60 11.66 9.90
C ALA A 60 1.52 10.13 9.70
N ILE A 61 0.91 9.67 8.60
CA ILE A 61 0.84 8.24 8.25
C ILE A 61 2.26 7.67 8.06
N LYS A 62 3.12 8.36 7.29
CA LYS A 62 4.52 7.93 7.12
C LYS A 62 5.23 7.85 8.45
N ARG A 63 5.17 8.88 9.29
CA ARG A 63 5.83 8.93 10.61
C ARG A 63 5.43 7.76 11.48
N ARG A 64 4.13 7.47 11.59
CA ARG A 64 3.63 6.30 12.32
C ARG A 64 4.21 5.01 11.75
N ALA A 65 4.19 4.86 10.42
CA ALA A 65 4.68 3.65 9.77
C ALA A 65 6.19 3.44 9.96
N PHE A 66 7.00 4.51 9.97
CA PHE A 66 8.42 4.46 10.32
C PHE A 66 8.64 4.17 11.81
N GLY A 67 7.83 4.76 12.71
CA GLY A 67 7.87 4.46 14.14
C GLY A 67 7.59 3.00 14.45
N LEU A 68 6.63 2.38 13.75
CA LEU A 68 6.35 0.94 13.85
C LEU A 68 7.55 0.10 13.40
N LYS A 69 8.24 0.50 12.33
CA LYS A 69 9.48 -0.17 11.89
C LYS A 69 10.59 -0.08 12.91
N LEU A 70 10.77 1.10 13.51
CA LEU A 70 11.80 1.31 14.52
C LEU A 70 11.55 0.44 15.76
N LYS A 71 10.29 0.37 16.22
CA LYS A 71 9.88 -0.48 17.34
C LYS A 71 10.17 -1.97 17.06
N LYS A 72 9.95 -2.44 15.83
CA LYS A 72 10.17 -3.84 15.41
C LYS A 72 11.64 -4.17 15.12
N GLY A 73 12.45 -3.17 14.82
CA GLY A 73 13.86 -3.37 14.47
C GLY A 73 14.69 -3.85 15.66
N HIS A 74 15.80 -4.55 15.37
CA HIS A 74 16.74 -5.02 16.39
C HIS A 74 17.39 -3.90 17.22
N LYS A 75 17.32 -2.65 16.73
CA LYS A 75 17.82 -1.44 17.41
C LYS A 75 16.84 -0.88 18.46
N SER A 76 15.65 -1.48 18.61
CA SER A 76 14.68 -1.06 19.61
C SER A 76 15.17 -1.38 21.03
N GLY A 77 14.95 -0.48 21.97
CA GLY A 77 15.31 -0.67 23.37
C GLY A 77 14.59 -1.89 23.94
N ARG A 78 15.33 -2.85 24.51
CA ARG A 78 14.76 -4.05 25.14
C ARG A 78 14.25 -3.72 26.54
N GLY A 79 13.13 -4.31 26.93
CA GLY A 79 12.54 -4.18 28.27
C GLY A 79 11.23 -3.41 28.31
N GLN A 80 10.52 -3.53 29.44
CA GLN A 80 9.17 -2.98 29.61
C GLN A 80 9.12 -1.46 29.50
N LYS A 81 10.07 -0.75 30.14
CA LYS A 81 10.14 0.73 30.10
C LYS A 81 10.28 1.27 28.68
N ALA A 82 11.23 0.71 27.91
CA ALA A 82 11.46 1.12 26.52
C ALA A 82 10.24 0.84 25.65
N ASN A 83 9.60 -0.32 25.82
CA ASN A 83 8.35 -0.66 25.14
C ASN A 83 7.22 0.33 25.46
N THR A 84 7.02 0.69 26.73
CA THR A 84 6.00 1.67 27.12
C THR A 84 6.28 3.04 26.52
N CYS A 85 7.52 3.53 26.55
CA CYS A 85 7.89 4.80 25.91
C CYS A 85 7.62 4.79 24.40
N MET A 86 8.00 3.71 23.71
CA MET A 86 7.73 3.55 22.28
C MET A 86 6.23 3.50 21.97
N GLN A 87 5.45 2.81 22.80
CA GLN A 87 3.99 2.78 22.66
C GLN A 87 3.38 4.17 22.87
N THR A 88 3.83 4.95 23.85
CA THR A 88 3.37 6.33 24.07
C THR A 88 3.65 7.20 22.85
N GLN A 89 4.85 7.12 22.26
CA GLN A 89 5.17 7.83 21.02
C GLN A 89 4.28 7.38 19.85
N LEU A 90 4.03 6.08 19.70
CA LEU A 90 3.12 5.57 18.67
C LEU A 90 1.68 6.03 18.87
N ARG A 91 1.22 6.18 20.12
CA ARG A 91 -0.10 6.74 20.43
C ARG A 91 -0.18 8.22 20.06
N ALA A 92 0.87 9.01 20.33
CA ALA A 92 0.93 10.40 19.89
C ALA A 92 0.85 10.51 18.36
N LEU A 93 1.63 9.69 17.63
CA LEU A 93 1.55 9.65 16.16
C LEU A 93 0.18 9.17 15.65
N GLN A 94 -0.51 8.30 16.39
CA GLN A 94 -1.90 7.93 16.06
C GLN A 94 -2.86 9.11 16.26
N ALA A 95 -2.69 9.85 17.36
CA ALA A 95 -3.52 11.01 17.66
C ALA A 95 -3.36 12.09 16.57
N ASP A 96 -2.15 12.29 16.04
CA ASP A 96 -1.93 13.17 14.90
C ASP A 96 -2.72 12.74 13.66
N ILE A 97 -2.73 11.43 13.33
CA ILE A 97 -3.52 10.90 12.21
C ILE A 97 -5.01 11.19 12.43
N VAL A 98 -5.54 10.96 13.63
CA VAL A 98 -6.94 11.22 13.98
C VAL A 98 -7.25 12.71 13.83
N LYS A 99 -6.40 13.57 14.38
CA LYS A 99 -6.52 15.03 14.28
C LYS A 99 -6.59 15.51 12.84
N TYR A 100 -5.67 15.09 11.97
CA TYR A 100 -5.69 15.49 10.56
C TYR A 100 -6.88 14.86 9.79
N THR A 101 -7.29 13.65 10.16
CA THR A 101 -8.48 13.00 9.60
C THR A 101 -9.75 13.81 9.89
N GLU A 102 -9.92 14.26 11.13
CA GLU A 102 -11.06 15.08 11.56
C GLU A 102 -11.07 16.44 10.87
N LYS A 103 -9.91 17.11 10.80
CA LYS A 103 -9.75 18.36 10.05
C LYS A 103 -10.16 18.21 8.59
N TYR A 104 -9.73 17.14 7.92
CA TYR A 104 -10.11 16.89 6.52
C TYR A 104 -11.61 16.61 6.38
N ARG A 105 -12.20 15.84 7.30
CA ARG A 105 -13.65 15.58 7.32
C ARG A 105 -14.45 16.86 7.53
N ALA A 106 -14.00 17.75 8.41
CA ALA A 106 -14.61 19.05 8.63
C ALA A 106 -14.54 19.94 7.37
N ALA A 107 -13.35 20.05 6.77
CA ALA A 107 -13.16 20.80 5.52
C ALA A 107 -14.03 20.26 4.37
N ARG A 108 -14.09 18.93 4.19
CA ARG A 108 -14.97 18.29 3.20
C ARG A 108 -16.45 18.57 3.47
N LYS A 109 -16.88 18.55 4.73
CA LYS A 109 -18.27 18.85 5.12
C LYS A 109 -18.62 20.30 4.76
N ALA A 110 -17.72 21.25 5.03
CA ALA A 110 -17.89 22.65 4.65
C ALA A 110 -17.98 22.81 3.11
N LEU A 111 -17.09 22.15 2.35
CA LEU A 111 -17.13 22.16 0.89
C LEU A 111 -18.45 21.58 0.33
N ARG A 112 -18.95 20.49 0.92
CA ARG A 112 -20.26 19.90 0.57
C ARG A 112 -21.40 20.91 0.80
N ASN A 113 -21.40 21.60 1.94
CA ASN A 113 -22.40 22.62 2.23
C ASN A 113 -22.33 23.79 1.24
N LEU A 114 -21.13 24.15 0.78
CA LEU A 114 -20.93 25.23 -0.20
C LEU A 114 -21.37 24.86 -1.62
N GLY A 115 -21.68 23.58 -1.90
CA GLY A 115 -22.21 23.11 -3.18
C GLY A 115 -21.23 22.25 -3.99
N MET A 116 -20.21 21.68 -3.35
CA MET A 116 -19.31 20.70 -3.99
C MET A 116 -20.07 19.40 -4.33
N HIS A 117 -19.83 18.84 -5.52
CA HIS A 117 -20.48 17.61 -5.96
C HIS A 117 -19.89 16.40 -5.21
N GLU A 118 -20.73 15.41 -4.90
CA GLU A 118 -20.33 14.25 -4.09
C GLU A 118 -19.27 13.38 -4.79
N SER A 119 -19.25 13.39 -6.12
CA SER A 119 -18.33 12.61 -6.96
C SER A 119 -17.09 13.37 -7.44
N ASP A 120 -16.70 14.46 -6.77
CA ASP A 120 -15.46 15.16 -7.14
C ASP A 120 -14.24 14.26 -6.96
N LYS A 121 -13.50 14.05 -8.05
CA LYS A 121 -12.33 13.15 -8.11
C LYS A 121 -11.16 13.65 -7.26
N THR A 122 -11.11 14.95 -7.00
CA THR A 122 -10.00 15.62 -6.28
C THR A 122 -10.09 15.40 -4.78
N PHE A 123 -11.28 15.54 -4.21
CA PHE A 123 -11.53 15.37 -2.78
C PHE A 123 -12.48 14.20 -2.59
N LEU A 124 -11.94 13.02 -2.31
CA LEU A 124 -12.71 11.79 -2.06
C LEU A 124 -12.96 11.58 -0.56
N GLN A 125 -14.00 10.80 -0.26
CA GLN A 125 -14.39 10.54 1.13
C GLN A 125 -13.30 9.69 1.77
N LEU A 126 -12.75 10.18 2.88
CA LEU A 126 -11.68 9.51 3.60
C LEU A 126 -12.25 8.33 4.39
N LYS A 127 -12.09 7.11 3.85
CA LYS A 127 -12.47 5.89 4.54
C LYS A 127 -11.36 5.47 5.48
N LEU A 128 -11.71 4.68 6.50
CA LEU A 128 -10.71 4.10 7.40
C LEU A 128 -9.71 3.25 6.61
N THR A 129 -10.18 2.51 5.60
CA THR A 129 -9.34 1.73 4.68
C THR A 129 -8.29 2.54 3.94
N ASP A 130 -8.48 3.86 3.76
CA ASP A 130 -7.54 4.70 3.02
C ASP A 130 -6.39 5.19 3.91
N LEU A 131 -6.65 5.30 5.22
CA LEU A 131 -5.65 5.60 6.25
C LEU A 131 -4.67 4.45 6.44
N TRP A 132 -5.04 3.25 5.97
CA TRP A 132 -4.30 2.01 6.11
C TRP A 132 -4.02 1.40 4.73
N GLY A 133 -3.04 0.51 4.64
CA GLY A 133 -2.90 -0.31 3.43
C GLY A 133 -4.04 -1.32 3.38
N THR A 134 -4.69 -1.45 2.23
CA THR A 134 -5.79 -2.38 1.91
C THR A 134 -5.36 -3.85 2.06
N HIS A 135 -5.26 -4.34 3.31
CA HIS A 135 -5.53 -5.73 3.77
C HIS A 135 -5.12 -5.86 5.26
N MET A 136 -5.96 -5.42 6.20
CA MET A 136 -5.69 -5.57 7.64
C MET A 136 -6.97 -5.97 8.37
N ALA A 137 -7.53 -7.14 8.01
CA ALA A 137 -8.58 -7.78 8.79
C ALA A 137 -8.01 -8.49 10.04
N ASP A 138 -6.74 -8.90 10.01
CA ASP A 138 -6.05 -9.51 11.14
C ASP A 138 -4.78 -8.72 11.48
N SER A 139 -4.70 -8.16 12.69
CA SER A 139 -3.51 -7.52 13.28
C SER A 139 -3.17 -6.08 12.83
N TRP A 140 -4.00 -5.14 13.27
CA TRP A 140 -3.81 -3.68 13.13
C TRP A 140 -2.53 -3.14 13.79
N GLU A 141 -1.98 -3.80 14.80
CA GLU A 141 -0.83 -3.28 15.57
C GLU A 141 0.54 -3.54 14.92
N ASP A 142 0.57 -4.35 13.84
CA ASP A 142 1.76 -5.14 13.55
C ASP A 142 2.25 -5.11 12.09
N GLN A 143 1.73 -4.22 11.25
CA GLN A 143 2.28 -4.02 9.89
C GLN A 143 2.51 -2.55 9.57
N SER A 144 3.76 -2.22 9.22
CA SER A 144 4.07 -0.92 8.61
C SER A 144 3.58 -0.92 7.17
N MET A 145 2.96 0.17 6.72
CA MET A 145 2.65 0.38 5.30
C MET A 145 3.87 0.21 4.39
N LEU A 146 5.08 0.45 4.92
CA LEU A 146 6.35 0.33 4.19
C LEU A 146 6.87 -1.12 4.14
N ASP A 147 6.28 -2.07 4.85
CA ASP A 147 6.63 -3.49 4.75
C ASP A 147 5.79 -4.11 3.63
N VAL A 148 6.47 -4.85 2.76
CA VAL A 148 5.85 -5.60 1.66
C VAL A 148 6.11 -7.06 1.93
N LYS A 149 5.05 -7.82 2.18
CA LYS A 149 5.08 -9.28 2.31
C LYS A 149 4.85 -9.96 0.95
N LEU A 150 5.22 -11.24 0.88
CA LEU A 150 4.84 -12.13 -0.21
C LEU A 150 3.30 -12.14 -0.35
N GLY A 151 2.81 -12.04 -1.59
CA GLY A 151 1.37 -11.99 -1.90
C GLY A 151 0.75 -10.60 -2.03
N GLU A 152 1.52 -9.52 -1.80
CA GLU A 152 1.02 -8.13 -1.90
C GLU A 152 0.96 -7.57 -3.34
N GLY A 153 1.16 -8.38 -4.38
CA GLY A 153 1.17 -7.92 -5.78
C GLY A 153 -0.12 -7.24 -6.26
N LYS A 154 -1.25 -7.50 -5.60
CA LYS A 154 -2.56 -6.89 -5.89
C LYS A 154 -2.88 -5.66 -5.02
N ARG A 155 -1.93 -5.21 -4.18
CA ARG A 155 -2.17 -4.11 -3.25
C ARG A 155 -2.34 -2.80 -4.02
N HIS A 156 -3.53 -2.24 -3.97
CA HIS A 156 -3.80 -0.91 -4.52
C HIS A 156 -3.38 0.16 -3.51
N VAL A 157 -2.66 1.16 -4.00
CA VAL A 157 -2.30 2.34 -3.20
C VAL A 157 -3.56 3.21 -3.02
N SER A 158 -3.86 3.63 -1.79
CA SER A 158 -5.01 4.49 -1.50
C SER A 158 -4.97 5.78 -2.31
N TRP A 159 -6.15 6.29 -2.70
CA TRP A 159 -6.28 7.50 -3.53
C TRP A 159 -5.56 8.72 -2.93
N ILE A 160 -5.45 8.79 -1.60
CA ILE A 160 -4.73 9.84 -0.87
C ILE A 160 -3.31 9.99 -1.40
N TRP A 161 -2.66 8.94 -1.88
CA TRP A 161 -1.30 8.99 -2.39
C TRP A 161 -1.20 9.32 -3.88
N LEU A 162 -2.32 9.21 -4.62
CA LEU A 162 -2.42 9.43 -6.06
C LEU A 162 -2.77 10.88 -6.41
N THR A 163 -3.31 11.66 -5.46
CA THR A 163 -3.63 13.07 -5.68
C THR A 163 -2.37 13.92 -5.79
N GLU A 164 -2.39 14.88 -6.73
CA GLU A 164 -1.31 15.83 -6.98
C GLU A 164 -0.86 16.54 -5.69
N ARG A 165 0.46 16.71 -5.56
CA ARG A 165 1.08 17.33 -4.39
C ARG A 165 1.18 18.82 -4.65
N VAL A 166 0.38 19.61 -3.95
CA VAL A 166 0.63 21.05 -3.85
C VAL A 166 1.97 21.20 -3.10
N SER A 167 2.90 21.94 -3.69
CA SER A 167 4.21 22.22 -3.08
C SER A 167 3.98 22.92 -1.74
N ALA A 168 4.12 22.21 -0.64
CA ALA A 168 4.11 22.80 0.68
C ALA A 168 5.29 23.76 0.84
N ALA A 169 5.12 24.80 1.65
CA ALA A 169 6.24 25.65 2.06
C ALA A 169 7.36 24.79 2.66
N ALA A 170 8.61 25.21 2.50
CA ALA A 170 9.79 24.47 2.97
C ALA A 170 9.78 24.33 4.51
N SER A 171 9.16 23.27 5.01
CA SER A 171 9.15 22.88 6.41
C SER A 171 10.09 21.69 6.64
N ALA A 172 10.59 21.54 7.87
CA ALA A 172 11.38 20.38 8.26
C ALA A 172 10.64 19.06 7.99
N ASP A 173 9.33 19.05 8.22
CA ASP A 173 8.42 17.92 7.99
C ASP A 173 8.30 17.57 6.51
N ALA A 174 8.22 18.58 5.64
CA ALA A 174 8.20 18.41 4.19
C ALA A 174 9.54 17.86 3.67
N SER A 175 10.68 18.36 4.19
CA SER A 175 12.01 17.85 3.85
C SER A 175 12.15 16.38 4.24
N TRP A 176 11.81 16.04 5.49
CA TRP A 176 11.82 14.67 5.98
C TRP A 176 10.93 13.74 5.14
N SER A 177 9.72 14.20 4.78
CA SER A 177 8.78 13.44 3.96
C SER A 177 9.31 13.15 2.55
N LYS A 178 10.07 14.11 1.96
CA LYS A 178 10.73 13.98 0.65
C LYS A 178 11.87 12.96 0.70
N GLU A 179 12.73 13.02 1.71
CA GLU A 179 13.78 12.02 1.93
C GLU A 179 13.20 10.62 2.15
N ALA A 180 12.12 10.52 2.94
CA ALA A 180 11.40 9.27 3.15
C ALA A 180 10.86 8.68 1.84
N ASP A 181 10.34 9.52 0.94
CA ASP A 181 9.89 9.10 -0.40
C ASP A 181 11.05 8.64 -1.29
N GLN A 182 12.20 9.30 -1.23
CA GLN A 182 13.39 8.88 -1.97
C GLN A 182 13.84 7.48 -1.53
N VAL A 183 13.93 7.23 -0.21
CA VAL A 183 14.29 5.91 0.32
C VAL A 183 13.28 4.85 -0.10
N LEU A 184 11.99 5.17 -0.05
CA LEU A 184 10.92 4.28 -0.51
C LEU A 184 11.04 3.96 -2.00
N TRP A 185 11.32 4.97 -2.82
CA TRP A 185 11.50 4.80 -4.25
C TRP A 185 12.71 3.91 -4.57
N PHE A 186 13.86 4.14 -3.92
CA PHE A 186 15.04 3.29 -4.12
C PHE A 186 14.76 1.83 -3.73
N ARG A 187 14.03 1.59 -2.63
CA ARG A 187 13.62 0.24 -2.23
C ARG A 187 12.66 -0.41 -3.21
N ALA A 188 11.67 0.34 -3.71
CA ALA A 188 10.72 -0.15 -4.70
C ALA A 188 11.42 -0.50 -6.02
N ARG A 189 12.34 0.38 -6.47
CA ARG A 189 13.19 0.16 -7.65
C ARG A 189 14.04 -1.09 -7.50
N ALA A 190 14.81 -1.21 -6.40
CA ALA A 190 15.65 -2.39 -6.17
C ALA A 190 14.84 -3.70 -6.08
N ARG A 191 13.60 -3.64 -5.57
CA ARG A 191 12.71 -4.80 -5.57
C ARG A 191 12.24 -5.17 -6.97
N ARG A 192 11.84 -4.18 -7.78
CA ARG A 192 11.49 -4.39 -9.18
C ARG A 192 12.65 -5.04 -9.93
N ASP A 193 13.86 -4.50 -9.76
CA ASP A 193 15.05 -4.99 -10.46
C ASP A 193 15.36 -6.44 -10.06
N ARG A 194 15.33 -6.78 -8.76
CA ARG A 194 15.47 -8.17 -8.30
C ARG A 194 14.39 -9.09 -8.86
N SER A 195 13.14 -8.62 -8.93
CA SER A 195 12.05 -9.43 -9.47
C SER A 195 12.22 -9.72 -10.97
N LEU A 196 12.85 -8.81 -11.72
CA LEU A 196 13.20 -9.03 -13.12
C LEU A 196 14.32 -10.06 -13.23
N GLU A 197 15.37 -9.93 -12.40
CA GLU A 197 16.45 -10.92 -12.33
C GLU A 197 15.92 -12.32 -11.97
N GLU A 198 14.98 -12.43 -11.03
CA GLU A 198 14.35 -13.70 -10.66
C GLU A 198 13.61 -14.35 -11.84
N VAL A 199 12.94 -13.57 -12.69
CA VAL A 199 12.29 -14.09 -13.90
C VAL A 199 13.33 -14.61 -14.89
N GLU A 200 14.40 -13.86 -15.14
CA GLU A 200 15.48 -14.28 -16.03
C GLU A 200 16.19 -15.56 -15.52
N ILE A 201 16.39 -15.66 -14.20
CA ILE A 201 16.96 -16.85 -13.56
C ILE A 201 16.02 -18.05 -13.73
N LEU A 202 14.72 -17.88 -13.51
CA LEU A 202 13.73 -18.97 -13.65
C LEU A 202 13.67 -19.48 -15.09
N GLU A 203 13.68 -18.60 -16.09
CA GLU A 203 13.73 -19.00 -17.49
C GLU A 203 14.99 -19.82 -17.80
N ALA A 204 16.15 -19.37 -17.32
CA ALA A 204 17.40 -20.10 -17.48
C ALA A 204 17.42 -21.45 -16.72
N GLU A 205 16.76 -21.51 -15.57
CA GLU A 205 16.66 -22.72 -14.75
C GLU A 205 15.74 -23.75 -15.39
N ILE A 206 14.61 -23.35 -15.95
CA ILE A 206 13.71 -24.22 -16.73
C ILE A 206 14.48 -24.83 -17.92
N ALA A 207 15.18 -24.00 -18.69
CA ALA A 207 15.98 -24.48 -19.82
C ALA A 207 17.12 -25.43 -19.40
N ARG A 208 17.69 -25.24 -18.19
CA ARG A 208 18.70 -26.14 -17.63
C ARG A 208 18.09 -27.46 -17.16
N CYS A 209 16.92 -27.42 -16.53
CA CYS A 209 16.19 -28.61 -16.08
C CYS A 209 15.87 -29.53 -17.26
N GLU A 210 15.39 -28.98 -18.37
CA GLU A 210 15.14 -29.73 -19.61
C GLU A 210 16.39 -30.47 -20.09
N LYS A 211 17.51 -29.75 -20.24
CA LYS A 211 18.80 -30.32 -20.66
C LYS A 211 19.31 -31.38 -19.67
N TYR A 212 19.12 -31.16 -18.38
CA TYR A 212 19.53 -32.09 -17.34
C TYR A 212 18.71 -33.39 -17.39
N PHE A 213 17.39 -33.30 -17.57
CA PHE A 213 16.55 -34.47 -17.75
C PHE A 213 16.90 -35.26 -19.02
N HIS A 214 17.15 -34.58 -20.14
CA HIS A 214 17.63 -35.24 -21.36
C HIS A 214 18.97 -35.96 -21.14
N PHE A 215 19.93 -35.30 -20.48
CA PHE A 215 21.23 -35.88 -20.16
C PHE A 215 21.08 -37.16 -19.31
N TYR A 216 20.26 -37.13 -18.25
CA TYR A 216 20.04 -38.31 -17.42
C TYR A 216 19.26 -39.42 -18.12
N ALA A 217 18.27 -39.08 -18.95
CA ALA A 217 17.55 -40.05 -19.76
C ALA A 217 18.52 -40.80 -20.70
N GLU A 218 19.44 -40.10 -21.36
CA GLU A 218 20.47 -40.73 -22.16
C GLU A 218 21.47 -41.54 -21.34
N ALA A 219 21.91 -41.03 -20.19
CA ALA A 219 22.83 -41.74 -19.30
C ALA A 219 22.23 -43.08 -18.86
N TRP A 220 20.94 -43.10 -18.50
CA TRP A 220 20.21 -44.32 -18.15
C TRP A 220 20.04 -45.27 -19.34
N ARG A 221 19.71 -44.77 -20.54
CA ARG A 221 19.67 -45.61 -21.76
C ARG A 221 21.01 -46.27 -22.04
N ARG A 222 22.12 -45.52 -21.95
CA ARG A 222 23.47 -46.06 -22.15
C ARG A 222 23.82 -47.12 -21.10
N GLN A 223 23.47 -46.88 -19.84
CA GLN A 223 23.70 -47.83 -18.76
C GLN A 223 22.90 -49.12 -18.99
N MET A 224 21.63 -48.98 -19.37
CA MET A 224 20.74 -50.08 -19.72
C MET A 224 21.32 -50.91 -20.88
N GLN A 225 21.73 -50.27 -21.98
CA GLN A 225 22.38 -50.95 -23.11
C GLN A 225 23.64 -51.73 -22.70
N ARG A 226 24.48 -51.18 -21.81
CA ARG A 226 25.66 -51.88 -21.30
C ARG A 226 25.29 -53.13 -20.50
N LEU A 227 24.30 -53.01 -19.62
CA LEU A 227 23.80 -54.13 -18.83
C LEU A 227 23.22 -55.22 -19.74
N TYR A 228 22.40 -54.84 -20.73
CA TYR A 228 21.84 -55.79 -21.70
C TYR A 228 22.93 -56.47 -22.52
N LYS A 229 23.94 -55.74 -23.01
CA LYS A 229 25.05 -56.34 -23.75
C LYS A 229 25.80 -57.38 -22.90
N HIS A 230 26.13 -57.04 -21.66
CA HIS A 230 26.79 -57.96 -20.74
C HIS A 230 25.92 -59.19 -20.40
N LEU A 231 24.59 -59.03 -20.27
CA LEU A 231 23.67 -60.14 -20.06
C LEU A 231 23.49 -61.01 -21.32
N ALA A 232 23.42 -60.41 -22.51
CA ALA A 232 23.34 -61.14 -23.77
C ALA A 232 24.59 -61.99 -24.03
N GLU A 233 25.78 -61.45 -23.76
CA GLU A 233 27.06 -62.17 -23.85
C GLU A 233 27.16 -63.34 -22.86
N LYS A 234 26.65 -63.18 -21.63
CA LYS A 234 26.71 -64.23 -20.59
C LYS A 234 25.58 -65.25 -20.63
N CYS A 235 24.40 -64.87 -21.12
CA CYS A 235 23.16 -65.66 -20.99
C CYS A 235 22.52 -66.07 -22.31
N GLN A 236 23.08 -65.72 -23.49
CA GLN A 236 22.54 -66.09 -24.82
C GLN A 236 21.05 -65.77 -25.02
N MET A 237 20.60 -64.64 -24.47
CA MET A 237 19.21 -64.15 -24.63
C MET A 237 19.08 -63.30 -25.91
N PRO A 238 17.98 -63.41 -26.68
CA PRO A 238 17.74 -62.53 -27.82
C PRO A 238 17.54 -61.08 -27.36
N LEU A 239 18.16 -60.14 -28.09
CA LEU A 239 18.05 -58.71 -27.81
C LEU A 239 16.59 -58.25 -27.95
N PRO A 240 16.02 -57.51 -26.98
CA PRO A 240 14.73 -56.89 -27.17
C PRO A 240 14.84 -55.84 -28.29
N GLU A 241 13.88 -55.84 -29.21
CA GLU A 241 13.69 -54.74 -30.14
C GLU A 241 13.47 -53.48 -29.29
N MET A 242 14.47 -52.60 -29.30
CA MET A 242 14.32 -51.28 -28.70
C MET A 242 13.27 -50.57 -29.54
N GLU A 243 12.00 -50.60 -29.11
CA GLU A 243 11.00 -49.67 -29.63
C GLU A 243 11.57 -48.27 -29.40
N THR A 244 12.13 -47.71 -30.47
CA THR A 244 12.44 -46.30 -30.54
C THR A 244 11.09 -45.63 -30.44
N VAL A 245 10.69 -45.24 -29.23
CA VAL A 245 9.58 -44.32 -29.03
C VAL A 245 9.93 -43.11 -29.87
N SER A 246 9.36 -43.06 -31.08
CA SER A 246 9.59 -41.98 -32.03
C SER A 246 9.13 -40.69 -31.36
N GLU A 247 9.80 -39.59 -31.64
CA GLU A 247 9.44 -38.27 -31.09
C GLU A 247 7.95 -37.94 -31.35
N GLU A 248 7.34 -38.55 -32.38
CA GLU A 248 5.90 -38.48 -32.69
C GLU A 248 4.99 -39.06 -31.60
N ALA A 249 5.40 -40.10 -30.88
CA ALA A 249 4.59 -40.70 -29.81
C ALA A 249 4.56 -39.81 -28.56
N ILE A 250 5.65 -39.10 -28.28
CA ILE A 250 5.74 -38.13 -27.17
C ILE A 250 4.95 -36.87 -27.53
N ALA A 251 5.06 -36.38 -28.77
CA ALA A 251 4.28 -35.23 -29.26
C ALA A 251 2.76 -35.47 -29.17
N LYS A 252 2.29 -36.66 -29.58
CA LYS A 252 0.87 -37.04 -29.46
C LYS A 252 0.34 -37.09 -28.03
N THR A 253 1.19 -37.41 -27.05
CA THR A 253 0.78 -37.44 -25.63
C THR A 253 0.72 -36.05 -24.99
N LEU A 254 1.42 -35.06 -25.56
CA LEU A 254 1.36 -33.66 -25.14
C LEU A 254 0.12 -32.95 -25.70
N GLU A 255 -0.23 -33.17 -26.97
CA GLU A 255 -1.47 -32.65 -27.59
C GLU A 255 -2.75 -33.21 -26.97
N ALA A 256 -2.71 -34.37 -26.31
CA ALA A 256 -3.86 -34.99 -25.66
C ALA A 256 -4.10 -34.50 -24.21
N ASN A 257 -3.19 -33.69 -23.64
CA ASN A 257 -3.26 -33.18 -22.27
C ASN A 257 -3.44 -31.64 -22.19
N GLU A 258 -3.60 -30.96 -23.34
CA GLU A 258 -4.18 -29.60 -23.43
C GLU A 258 -5.71 -29.66 -23.57
#